data_AF-R9AEH5-F1
#
_entry.id   AF-R9AEH5-F1
#
_cell.length_a   1.000
_cell.length_b   1.000
_cell.length_c   1.000
_cell.angle_alpha   90.00
_cell.angle_beta   90.00
_cell.angle_gamma   90.00
#
_symmetry.space_group_name_H-M   'P 1'
#
loop_
_entity.id
_entity.type
_entity.pdbx_description
1 polymer ?
#
loop_
_entity_poly.entity_id
_entity_poly.type
_entity_poly.pdbx_seq_one_letter_code
_entity_poly.pdbx_strand_id
1 'polypeptide(L)'
;MTIETGDEKKVYKIRLQLTATDAAFQDIFELINQTSNRVCTLLQYESAGIYRWLDVVSSYNSLYRLQHEYYGGAIIEDFVLINNLPPPY
;
A
#
# COMPACT_ATOMS: atom_id res chain seq x y z
N MET A 1 -21.34 9.06 21.47
CA MET A 1 -20.51 10.01 20.69
C MET A 1 -19.35 9.20 20.17
N THR A 2 -19.44 8.72 18.93
CA THR A 2 -18.43 7.86 18.33
C THR A 2 -17.35 8.77 17.79
N ILE A 3 -16.14 8.66 18.32
CA ILE A 3 -15.00 9.46 17.88
C ILE A 3 -14.76 9.10 16.40
N GLU A 4 -15.06 10.05 15.51
CA GLU A 4 -14.52 10.06 14.15
C GLU A 4 -13.00 10.06 14.29
N THR A 5 -12.39 8.89 14.23
CA THR A 5 -10.96 8.78 13.97
C THR A 5 -10.75 9.32 12.57
N GLY A 6 -10.39 10.61 12.50
CA GLY A 6 -9.95 11.24 11.26
C GLY A 6 -8.89 10.36 10.59
N ASP A 7 -8.83 10.42 9.27
CA ASP A 7 -7.85 9.70 8.44
C ASP A 7 -6.41 10.10 8.81
N GLU A 8 -5.91 9.60 9.94
CA GLU A 8 -4.52 9.68 10.31
C GLU A 8 -3.75 8.80 9.35
N LYS A 9 -2.90 9.44 8.56
CA LYS A 9 -1.95 8.76 7.69
C LYS A 9 -1.00 7.93 8.55
N LYS A 10 -0.98 6.62 8.32
CA LYS A 10 -0.06 5.67 8.96
C LYS A 10 0.76 4.97 7.89
N VAL A 11 1.86 4.33 8.30
CA VAL A 11 2.67 3.54 7.38
C VAL A 11 2.15 2.12 7.37
N TYR A 12 1.93 1.59 6.18
CA TYR A 12 1.54 0.20 5.96
C TYR A 12 2.53 -0.46 5.01
N LYS A 13 2.87 -1.71 5.31
CA LYS A 13 3.57 -2.62 4.42
C LYS A 13 2.54 -3.44 3.66
N ILE A 14 2.46 -3.25 2.35
CA ILE A 14 1.55 -3.99 1.46
C ILE A 14 2.25 -5.26 0.99
N ARG A 15 1.61 -6.41 1.20
CA ARG A 15 2.04 -7.68 0.60
C ARG A 15 1.32 -7.91 -0.72
N LEU A 16 2.06 -8.13 -1.78
CA LEU A 16 1.50 -8.52 -3.07
C LEU A 16 1.48 -10.04 -3.23
N GLN A 17 0.48 -10.55 -3.95
CA GLN A 17 0.34 -11.97 -4.22
C GLN A 17 1.55 -12.52 -4.99
N LEU A 18 1.97 -13.74 -4.63
CA LEU A 18 3.06 -14.46 -5.29
C LEU A 18 2.82 -14.74 -6.78
N THR A 19 1.56 -14.82 -7.18
CA THR A 19 1.13 -15.04 -8.57
C THR A 19 1.10 -13.76 -9.39
N ALA A 20 1.33 -12.59 -8.79
CA ALA A 20 1.38 -11.33 -9.53
C ALA A 20 2.57 -11.33 -10.50
N THR A 21 2.29 -11.07 -11.77
CA THR A 21 3.32 -10.94 -12.80
C THR A 21 4.15 -9.67 -12.59
N ASP A 22 5.33 -9.60 -13.21
CA ASP A 22 6.16 -8.40 -13.20
C ASP A 22 5.43 -7.16 -13.72
N ALA A 23 4.60 -7.34 -14.76
CA ALA A 23 3.78 -6.27 -15.31
C ALA A 23 2.74 -5.78 -14.29
N ALA A 24 2.01 -6.69 -13.63
CA ALA A 24 1.02 -6.34 -12.61
C ALA A 24 1.67 -5.63 -11.41
N PHE A 25 2.88 -6.03 -11.03
CA PHE A 25 3.66 -5.35 -10.02
C PHE A 25 4.01 -3.92 -10.44
N GLN A 26 4.54 -3.76 -11.67
CA GLN A 26 4.92 -2.46 -12.21
C GLN A 26 3.71 -1.52 -12.30
N ASP A 27 2.55 -2.04 -12.69
CA ASP A 27 1.30 -1.27 -12.73
C ASP A 27 0.89 -0.78 -11.32
N ILE A 28 1.05 -1.61 -10.27
CA ILE A 28 0.81 -1.20 -8.87
C ILE A 28 1.79 -0.14 -8.41
N PHE A 29 3.08 -0.36 -8.67
CA PHE A 29 4.11 0.58 -8.32
C PHE A 29 3.84 1.94 -8.98
N GLU A 30 3.55 1.95 -10.28
CA GLU A 30 3.24 3.17 -11.03
C GLU A 30 1.94 3.81 -10.56
N LEU A 31 0.88 3.03 -10.27
CA LEU A 31 -0.37 3.59 -9.77
C LEU A 31 -0.16 4.26 -8.41
N ILE A 32 0.53 3.62 -7.46
CA ILE A 32 0.82 4.22 -6.14
C ILE A 32 1.69 5.48 -6.33
N ASN A 33 2.67 5.42 -7.22
CA ASN A 33 3.55 6.55 -7.52
C ASN A 33 2.81 7.71 -8.22
N GLN A 34 1.82 7.42 -9.08
CA GLN A 34 1.00 8.42 -9.78
C GLN A 34 -0.14 8.98 -8.90
N THR A 35 -0.69 8.18 -7.99
CA THR A 35 -1.70 8.61 -7.00
C THR A 35 -1.08 9.21 -5.74
N SER A 36 0.25 9.34 -5.70
CA SER A 36 1.02 10.04 -4.68
C SER A 36 0.50 11.47 -4.54
N ASN A 37 -0.31 11.68 -3.49
CA ASN A 37 -1.02 12.90 -3.02
C ASN A 37 -2.53 12.74 -2.87
N ARG A 38 -3.19 11.78 -3.55
CA ARG A 38 -4.64 11.57 -3.45
C ARG A 38 -5.06 10.36 -2.62
N VAL A 39 -4.25 9.30 -2.58
CA VAL A 39 -4.64 8.01 -1.94
C VAL A 39 -3.56 7.47 -1.01
N CYS A 40 -2.33 7.32 -1.50
CA CYS A 40 -1.20 6.80 -0.73
C CYS A 40 0.12 7.35 -1.27
N THR A 41 1.16 7.37 -0.45
CA THR A 41 2.51 7.78 -0.85
C THR A 41 3.46 6.60 -0.68
N LEU A 42 4.19 6.21 -1.73
CA LEU A 42 5.21 5.17 -1.61
C LEU A 42 6.42 5.70 -0.84
N LEU A 43 6.89 4.95 0.15
CA LEU A 43 8.13 5.22 0.89
C LEU A 43 9.28 4.36 0.39
N GLN A 44 9.04 3.05 0.34
CA GLN A 44 10.08 2.07 0.06
C GLN A 44 9.50 0.87 -0.68
N TYR A 45 10.36 0.26 -1.49
CA TYR A 45 10.12 -1.02 -2.13
C TYR A 45 11.20 -2.02 -1.69
N GLU A 46 10.78 -3.24 -1.38
CA GLU A 46 11.66 -4.34 -1.01
C GLU A 46 11.24 -5.63 -1.74
N SER A 47 12.20 -6.32 -2.37
CA SER A 47 12.01 -7.68 -2.87
C SER A 47 12.81 -8.66 -2.02
N ALA A 48 12.10 -9.61 -1.40
CA ALA A 48 12.69 -10.63 -0.53
C ALA A 48 12.22 -12.01 -1.00
N GLY A 49 13.07 -12.68 -1.77
CA GLY A 49 12.76 -13.97 -2.38
C GLY A 49 11.60 -13.86 -3.37
N ILE A 50 10.52 -14.60 -3.12
CA ILE A 50 9.32 -14.60 -3.96
C ILE A 50 8.31 -13.50 -3.58
N TYR A 51 8.52 -12.83 -2.44
CA TYR A 51 7.61 -11.78 -1.95
C TYR A 51 8.09 -10.39 -2.38
N ARG A 52 7.11 -9.54 -2.70
CA ARG A 52 7.32 -8.12 -3.00
C ARG A 52 6.52 -7.29 -2.02
N TRP A 53 7.20 -6.34 -1.40
CA TRP A 53 6.64 -5.49 -0.37
C TRP A 53 6.72 -4.03 -0.78
N LEU A 54 5.66 -3.29 -0.50
CA LEU A 54 5.59 -1.85 -0.71
C LEU A 54 5.22 -1.17 0.60
N ASP A 55 6.12 -0.33 1.10
CA ASP A 55 5.86 0.48 2.29
C ASP A 55 5.21 1.79 1.82
N VAL A 56 4.00 2.07 2.30
CA VAL A 56 3.21 3.23 1.89
C VAL A 56 2.69 4.01 3.08
N VAL A 57 2.59 5.33 2.95
CA VAL A 57 1.85 6.19 3.87
C VAL A 57 0.44 6.36 3.36
N SER A 58 -0.55 5.90 4.12
CA SER A 58 -1.97 6.01 3.76
C SER A 58 -2.88 5.83 4.97
N SER A 59 -4.18 6.07 4.82
CA SER A 59 -5.15 5.60 5.80
C SER A 59 -5.64 4.20 5.42
N TYR A 60 -6.21 3.46 6.37
CA TYR A 60 -6.79 2.15 6.08
C TYR A 60 -7.89 2.23 5.00
N ASN A 61 -8.70 3.29 5.04
CA ASN A 61 -9.75 3.52 4.03
C ASN A 61 -9.18 3.72 2.63
N SER A 62 -8.10 4.48 2.51
CA SER A 62 -7.42 4.70 1.22
C SER A 62 -6.82 3.42 0.65
N LEU A 63 -6.25 2.55 1.49
CA LEU A 63 -5.73 1.24 1.08
C LEU A 63 -6.85 0.30 0.63
N TYR A 64 -7.95 0.25 1.38
CA TYR A 64 -9.11 -0.54 1.01
C TYR A 64 -9.72 -0.08 -0.32
N ARG A 65 -9.85 1.24 -0.52
CA ARG A 65 -10.25 1.82 -1.81
C ARG A 65 -9.28 1.44 -2.92
N LEU A 66 -7.97 1.50 -2.67
CA LEU A 66 -6.96 1.11 -3.65
C LEU A 66 -7.13 -0.35 -4.09
N GLN A 67 -7.34 -1.27 -3.15
CA GLN A 67 -7.59 -2.68 -3.45
C GLN A 67 -8.89 -2.90 -4.22
N HIS A 68 -9.97 -2.24 -3.82
CA HIS A 68 -11.31 -2.46 -4.39
C HIS A 68 -11.54 -1.74 -5.72
N GLU A 69 -11.16 -0.47 -5.84
CA GLU A 69 -11.40 0.34 -7.04
C GLU A 69 -10.45 0.00 -8.19
N TYR A 70 -9.22 -0.41 -7.90
CA TYR A 70 -8.19 -0.59 -8.94
C TYR A 70 -7.78 -2.04 -9.19
N TYR A 71 -7.87 -2.93 -8.18
CA TYR A 71 -7.31 -4.28 -8.28
C TYR A 71 -8.27 -5.42 -7.92
N GLY A 72 -9.54 -5.10 -7.63
CA GLY A 72 -10.60 -6.09 -7.39
C GLY A 72 -10.27 -7.14 -6.33
N GLY A 73 -9.40 -6.83 -5.36
CA GLY A 73 -8.98 -7.77 -4.31
C GLY A 73 -7.93 -8.82 -4.71
N ALA A 74 -7.53 -8.88 -5.99
CA ALA A 74 -6.80 -10.03 -6.53
C ALA A 74 -5.27 -9.90 -6.56
N ILE A 75 -4.71 -8.74 -6.22
CA ILE A 75 -3.25 -8.55 -6.31
C ILE A 75 -2.62 -8.20 -4.96
N ILE A 76 -3.36 -7.50 -4.11
CA ILE A 76 -2.94 -7.20 -2.74
C ILE A 76 -3.43 -8.33 -1.84
N GLU A 77 -2.49 -9.00 -1.19
CA GLU A 77 -2.76 -10.11 -0.28
C GLU A 77 -3.03 -9.62 1.15
N ASP A 78 -2.29 -8.62 1.62
CA ASP A 78 -2.43 -8.11 2.98
C ASP A 78 -1.92 -6.67 3.17
N PHE A 79 -2.42 -5.98 4.20
CA PHE A 79 -2.00 -4.65 4.65
C PHE A 79 -1.52 -4.72 6.10
N VAL A 80 -0.22 -4.62 6.31
CA VAL A 80 0.38 -4.71 7.64
C VAL A 80 0.74 -3.32 8.15
N LEU A 81 0.13 -2.87 9.25
CA LEU A 81 0.50 -1.60 9.88
C LEU A 81 1.93 -1.66 10.42
N ILE A 82 2.77 -0.70 10.04
CA ILE A 82 4.13 -0.56 10.57
C ILE A 82 4.10 0.40 11.75
N ASN A 83 4.30 -0.12 12.97
CA ASN A 83 4.28 0.69 14.19
C ASN A 83 5.50 1.61 14.33
N ASN A 84 6.58 1.35 13.58
CA ASN A 84 7.75 2.21 13.49
C ASN A 84 7.77 2.85 12.10
N LEU A 85 7.41 4.13 12.02
CA LEU A 85 7.70 4.93 10.82
C LEU A 85 9.20 4.80 10.54
N PRO A 86 9.63 4.36 9.34
CA PRO A 86 11.01 4.55 8.94
C PRO A 86 11.32 6.05 9.06
N PRO A 87 12.49 6.42 9.63
CA PRO A 87 12.84 7.83 9.79
C PRO A 87 12.74 8.54 8.43
N PRO A 88 12.21 9.79 8.39
CA PRO A 88 12.19 10.54 7.15
C PRO A 88 13.63 10.70 6.65
N TYR A 89 13.89 10.27 5.41
CA TYR A 89 15.17 10.47 4.71
C TYR A 89 15.27 11.89 4.14
#